data_AF-A0AAV5AHY2-F1
#
_entry.id   AF-A0AAV5AHY2-F1
#
_cell.length_a   1.000
_cell.length_b   1.000
_cell.length_c   1.000
_cell.angle_alpha   90.00
_cell.angle_beta   90.00
_cell.angle_gamma   90.00
#
_symmetry.space_group_name_H-M   'P 1'
#
loop_
_entity.id
_entity.type
_entity.pdbx_description
1 polymer ?
#
loop_
_entity_poly.entity_id
_entity_poly.type
_entity_poly.pdbx_seq_one_letter_code
_entity_poly.pdbx_strand_id
1 'polypeptide(L)'
;MINIDNINNPKVSDLTLDQRQHFLDHGWVRIPKAISPEVLKSFNENVWVRLGYDKEDKSTWKRERTHMPRHREVLWKDYSPELWTAICELVGGEDRIDPTLFHKAGDGLIVNLGSEKWENVENIDPRDLDNWHVYARITLI
;
A
#
# COMPACT_ATOMS: atom_id res chain seq x y z
N MET A 1 -11.07 4.95 19.65
CA MET A 1 -12.48 4.95 19.22
C MET A 1 -12.56 5.73 17.91
N ILE A 2 -12.96 5.07 16.83
CA ILE A 2 -13.20 5.70 15.52
C ILE A 2 -14.42 6.61 15.68
N ASN A 3 -14.30 7.88 15.31
CA ASN A 3 -15.37 8.87 15.49
C ASN A 3 -16.36 8.77 14.34
N ILE A 4 -17.50 8.12 14.58
CA ILE A 4 -18.54 7.83 13.57
C ILE A 4 -19.17 9.13 13.04
N ASP A 5 -19.16 10.22 13.82
CA ASP A 5 -19.79 11.49 13.44
C ASP A 5 -19.04 12.20 12.30
N ASN A 6 -17.72 11.98 12.16
CA ASN A 6 -16.92 12.57 11.09
C ASN A 6 -17.15 11.90 9.72
N ILE A 7 -17.56 10.62 9.73
CA ILE A 7 -17.79 9.81 8.54
C ILE A 7 -19.02 10.31 7.76
N ASN A 8 -19.99 10.94 8.42
CA ASN A 8 -21.23 11.41 7.79
C ASN A 8 -21.19 12.88 7.32
N ASN A 9 -20.02 13.54 7.36
CA ASN A 9 -19.90 14.96 6.98
C ASN A 9 -19.53 15.08 5.49
N PRO A 10 -20.41 15.59 4.61
CA PRO A 10 -20.32 15.45 3.15
C PRO A 10 -19.25 16.33 2.47
N LYS A 11 -18.23 16.81 3.19
CA LYS A 11 -17.23 17.74 2.63
C LYS A 11 -15.78 17.47 3.03
N VAL A 12 -15.48 16.33 3.66
CA VAL A 12 -14.14 16.07 4.22
C VAL A 12 -13.31 15.10 3.37
N SER A 13 -13.90 14.17 2.61
CA SER A 13 -13.18 13.36 1.61
C SER A 13 -14.09 12.82 0.49
N ASP A 14 -13.46 12.31 -0.58
CA ASP A 14 -14.12 11.66 -1.73
C ASP A 14 -14.64 10.24 -1.42
N LEU A 15 -14.60 9.78 -0.15
CA LEU A 15 -15.18 8.49 0.21
C LEU A 15 -16.71 8.51 0.04
N THR A 16 -17.25 7.47 -0.59
CA THR A 16 -18.70 7.28 -0.68
C THR A 16 -19.27 6.76 0.64
N LEU A 17 -20.59 6.87 0.84
CA LEU A 17 -21.27 6.28 1.99
C LEU A 17 -21.04 4.77 2.07
N ASP A 18 -21.06 4.08 0.94
CA ASP A 18 -20.82 2.63 0.89
C ASP A 18 -19.38 2.30 1.29
N GLN A 19 -18.39 3.09 0.86
CA GLN A 19 -16.98 2.89 1.24
C GLN A 19 -16.77 3.08 2.75
N ARG A 20 -17.45 4.06 3.33
CA ARG A 20 -17.45 4.33 4.77
C ARG A 20 -18.08 3.21 5.57
N GLN A 21 -19.27 2.78 5.16
CA GLN A 21 -19.98 1.67 5.78
C GLN A 21 -19.15 0.39 5.69
N HIS A 22 -18.56 0.12 4.53
CA HIS A 22 -17.66 -1.01 4.33
C HIS A 22 -16.43 -0.96 5.27
N PHE A 23 -15.85 0.23 5.50
CA PHE A 23 -14.77 0.38 6.48
C PHE A 23 -15.23 0.07 7.90
N LEU A 24 -16.43 0.49 8.30
CA LEU A 24 -16.98 0.18 9.62
C LEU A 24 -17.26 -1.32 9.78
N ASP A 25 -17.78 -1.96 8.74
CA ASP A 25 -18.17 -3.38 8.77
C ASP A 25 -16.96 -4.32 8.69
N HIS A 26 -15.91 -3.92 7.97
CA HIS A 26 -14.81 -4.82 7.61
C HIS A 26 -13.42 -4.34 8.06
N GLY A 27 -13.28 -3.10 8.52
CA GLY A 27 -12.00 -2.52 8.95
C GLY A 27 -11.05 -2.13 7.81
N TRP A 28 -11.50 -2.18 6.56
CA TRP A 28 -10.71 -1.77 5.38
C TRP A 28 -11.58 -1.13 4.31
N VAL A 29 -10.95 -0.34 3.44
CA VAL A 29 -11.60 0.28 2.28
C VAL A 29 -10.72 0.18 1.05
N ARG A 30 -11.31 -0.06 -0.12
CA ARG A 30 -10.62 -0.02 -1.41
C ARG A 30 -10.90 1.30 -2.10
N ILE A 31 -9.82 2.03 -2.41
CA ILE A 31 -9.85 3.27 -3.18
C ILE A 31 -9.11 3.01 -4.50
N PRO A 32 -9.82 2.74 -5.61
CA PRO A 32 -9.17 2.42 -6.88
C PRO A 32 -8.45 3.63 -7.43
N LYS A 33 -7.26 3.41 -8.03
CA LYS A 33 -6.45 4.45 -8.69
C LYS A 33 -6.07 5.63 -7.79
N ALA A 34 -5.98 5.40 -6.48
CA ALA A 34 -5.57 6.42 -5.52
C ALA A 34 -4.13 6.91 -5.72
N ILE A 35 -3.30 6.19 -6.46
CA ILE A 35 -1.91 6.55 -6.76
C ILE A 35 -1.75 6.61 -8.27
N SER A 36 -1.11 7.69 -8.77
CA SER A 36 -0.91 7.87 -10.21
C SER A 36 0.10 6.86 -10.79
N PRO A 37 -0.03 6.46 -12.06
CA PRO A 37 0.91 5.53 -12.70
C PRO A 37 2.35 6.05 -12.76
N GLU A 38 2.55 7.36 -12.96
CA GLU A 38 3.88 8.00 -12.98
C GLU A 38 4.60 7.82 -11.65
N VAL A 39 3.84 8.00 -10.59
CA VAL A 39 4.32 7.86 -9.23
C VAL A 39 4.66 6.40 -8.90
N LEU A 40 3.81 5.45 -9.31
CA LEU A 40 4.14 4.03 -9.18
C LEU A 40 5.41 3.68 -9.95
N LYS A 41 5.58 4.26 -11.15
CA LYS A 41 6.80 4.08 -11.94
C LYS A 41 8.03 4.59 -11.19
N SER A 42 7.98 5.79 -10.60
CA SER A 42 9.13 6.36 -9.89
C SER A 42 9.56 5.49 -8.71
N PHE A 43 8.63 4.93 -7.93
CA PHE A 43 8.96 4.03 -6.83
C PHE A 43 9.52 2.67 -7.30
N ASN A 44 9.14 2.23 -8.49
CA ASN A 44 9.51 0.93 -9.04
C ASN A 44 10.79 0.93 -9.90
N GLU A 45 11.18 2.07 -10.46
CA GLU A 45 12.23 2.15 -11.49
C GLU A 45 13.57 1.54 -11.07
N ASN A 46 13.89 1.58 -9.78
CA ASN A 46 15.17 1.12 -9.23
C ASN A 46 15.05 -0.19 -8.42
N VAL A 47 13.92 -0.91 -8.49
CA VAL A 47 13.71 -2.13 -7.68
C VAL A 47 14.80 -3.18 -7.92
N TRP A 48 15.08 -3.50 -9.19
CA TRP A 48 16.06 -4.53 -9.54
C TRP A 48 17.49 -4.14 -9.18
N VAL A 49 17.86 -2.88 -9.39
CA VAL A 49 19.16 -2.32 -8.98
C VAL A 49 19.33 -2.43 -7.46
N ARG A 50 18.29 -2.09 -6.68
CA ARG A 50 18.31 -2.16 -5.21
C ARG A 50 18.32 -3.60 -4.68
N LEU A 51 17.71 -4.54 -5.40
CA LEU A 51 17.76 -5.97 -5.07
C LEU A 51 19.13 -6.58 -5.42
N GLY A 52 19.84 -6.03 -6.41
CA GLY A 52 21.04 -6.62 -6.98
C GLY A 52 20.73 -7.86 -7.83
N TYR A 53 19.52 -7.94 -8.39
CA TYR A 53 19.03 -9.07 -9.20
C TYR A 53 18.79 -8.64 -10.64
N ASP A 54 18.89 -9.60 -11.56
CA ASP A 54 18.46 -9.42 -12.95
C ASP A 54 16.98 -9.79 -13.08
N LYS A 55 16.19 -8.88 -13.64
CA LYS A 55 14.76 -9.07 -13.84
C LYS A 55 14.42 -10.20 -14.82
N GLU A 56 15.33 -10.52 -15.73
CA GLU A 56 15.14 -11.56 -16.76
C GLU A 56 15.80 -12.89 -16.39
N ASP A 57 16.61 -12.95 -15.32
CA ASP A 57 17.28 -14.17 -14.85
C ASP A 57 16.90 -14.49 -13.40
N LYS A 58 15.89 -15.36 -13.26
CA LYS A 58 15.40 -15.88 -11.97
C LYS A 58 16.48 -16.59 -11.15
N SER A 59 17.56 -17.10 -11.77
CA SER A 59 18.66 -17.73 -11.03
C SER A 59 19.38 -16.73 -10.12
N THR A 60 19.28 -15.44 -10.41
CA THR A 60 19.81 -14.36 -9.57
C THR A 60 18.95 -14.09 -8.33
N TRP A 61 17.67 -14.51 -8.31
CA TRP A 61 16.71 -14.20 -7.25
C TRP A 61 16.94 -15.09 -6.03
N LYS A 62 17.71 -14.61 -5.05
CA LYS A 62 18.14 -15.43 -3.90
C LYS A 62 17.14 -15.51 -2.74
N ARG A 63 16.04 -14.75 -2.80
CA ARG A 63 15.04 -14.67 -1.73
C ARG A 63 13.64 -14.60 -2.32
N GLU A 64 12.72 -15.39 -1.76
CA GLU A 64 11.30 -15.33 -2.12
C GLU A 64 10.69 -13.95 -1.79
N ARG A 65 11.01 -13.40 -0.61
CA ARG A 65 10.49 -12.11 -0.15
C ARG A 65 11.60 -11.21 0.38
N THR A 66 11.59 -9.94 -0.03
CA THR A 66 12.52 -8.92 0.45
C THR A 66 11.77 -7.69 0.94
N HIS A 67 12.05 -7.27 2.18
CA HIS A 67 11.60 -6.00 2.74
C HIS A 67 12.66 -4.94 2.45
N MET A 68 12.38 -4.03 1.53
CA MET A 68 13.34 -3.03 1.09
C MET A 68 13.31 -1.80 2.01
N PRO A 69 14.48 -1.28 2.43
CA PRO A 69 14.54 -0.04 3.21
C PRO A 69 14.09 1.15 2.35
N ARG A 70 13.48 2.16 2.97
CA ARG A 70 13.11 3.41 2.27
C ARG A 70 14.37 4.17 1.84
N HIS A 71 14.39 4.66 0.61
CA HIS A 71 15.43 5.56 0.11
C HIS A 71 14.88 6.93 -0.24
N ARG A 72 13.65 7.00 -0.72
CA ARG A 72 12.95 8.24 -1.05
C ARG A 72 11.64 8.31 -0.29
N GLU A 73 11.32 9.51 0.15
CA GLU A 73 10.06 9.81 0.80
C GLU A 73 9.49 11.11 0.23
N VAL A 74 8.17 11.17 0.19
CA VAL A 74 7.37 12.27 -0.33
C VAL A 74 6.17 12.48 0.58
N LEU A 75 5.72 13.71 0.75
CA LEU A 75 4.54 13.98 1.58
C LEU A 75 3.29 13.44 0.88
N TRP A 76 2.41 12.78 1.64
CA TRP A 76 1.14 12.28 1.10
C TRP A 76 0.31 13.39 0.46
N LYS A 77 0.31 14.59 1.06
CA LYS A 77 -0.38 15.78 0.55
C LYS A 77 0.06 16.19 -0.85
N ASP A 78 1.33 15.98 -1.19
CA ASP A 78 1.87 16.32 -2.52
C ASP A 78 1.72 15.15 -3.50
N TYR A 79 1.74 13.94 -2.95
CA TYR A 79 1.80 12.68 -3.70
C TYR A 79 0.44 12.13 -4.13
N SER A 80 -0.55 12.20 -3.24
CA SER A 80 -1.92 11.79 -3.46
C SER A 80 -2.83 12.54 -2.46
N PRO A 81 -3.19 13.79 -2.78
CA PRO A 81 -4.03 14.62 -1.92
C PRO A 81 -5.37 13.96 -1.58
N GLU A 82 -5.97 13.26 -2.54
CA GLU A 82 -7.27 12.59 -2.38
C GLU A 82 -7.15 11.42 -1.41
N LEU A 83 -6.10 10.60 -1.55
CA LEU A 83 -5.83 9.50 -0.62
C LEU A 83 -5.49 10.02 0.78
N TRP A 84 -4.69 11.08 0.88
CA TRP A 84 -4.37 11.69 2.17
C TRP A 84 -5.63 12.18 2.88
N THR A 85 -6.52 12.81 2.13
CA THR A 85 -7.80 13.31 2.62
C THR A 85 -8.67 12.16 3.14
N ALA A 86 -8.75 11.05 2.40
CA ALA A 86 -9.45 9.84 2.86
C ALA A 86 -8.82 9.23 4.13
N ILE A 87 -7.49 9.17 4.22
CA ILE A 87 -6.78 8.70 5.42
C ILE A 87 -7.15 9.58 6.63
N CYS A 88 -7.08 10.90 6.48
CA CYS A 88 -7.44 11.84 7.54
C CYS A 88 -8.90 11.69 7.99
N GLU A 89 -9.85 11.48 7.07
CA GLU A 89 -11.25 11.23 7.42
C GLU A 89 -11.38 9.97 8.30
N LEU A 90 -10.78 8.86 7.88
CA LEU A 90 -10.90 7.56 8.58
C LEU A 90 -10.25 7.58 9.97
N VAL A 91 -9.11 8.26 10.12
CA VAL A 91 -8.42 8.39 11.41
C VAL A 91 -9.11 9.41 12.33
N GLY A 92 -9.94 10.28 11.75
CA GLY A 92 -10.73 11.29 12.47
C GLY A 92 -10.01 12.62 12.65
N GLY A 93 -9.11 12.97 11.73
CA GLY A 93 -8.34 14.22 11.73
C GLY A 93 -6.87 14.01 11.42
N GLU A 94 -6.26 14.96 10.71
CA GLU A 94 -4.81 14.96 10.43
C GLU A 94 -3.98 15.07 11.71
N ASP A 95 -4.48 15.80 12.71
CA ASP A 95 -3.85 15.99 14.03
C ASP A 95 -3.61 14.69 14.81
N ARG A 96 -4.28 13.60 14.40
CA ARG A 96 -4.13 12.27 14.99
C ARG A 96 -3.06 11.42 14.32
N ILE A 97 -2.45 11.93 13.23
CA ILE A 97 -1.43 11.21 12.48
C ILE A 97 -0.06 11.72 12.91
N ASP A 98 0.87 10.80 13.17
CA ASP A 98 2.24 11.16 13.52
C ASP A 98 2.93 11.89 12.34
N PRO A 99 3.40 13.14 12.53
CA PRO A 99 3.97 13.94 11.46
C PRO A 99 5.37 13.49 11.02
N THR A 100 6.02 12.65 11.82
CA THR A 100 7.39 12.19 11.56
C THR A 100 7.43 10.93 10.70
N LEU A 101 6.49 10.00 10.91
CA LEU A 101 6.49 8.68 10.27
C LEU A 101 5.40 8.50 9.21
N PHE A 102 4.20 9.05 9.44
CA PHE A 102 3.00 8.70 8.67
C PHE A 102 2.53 9.80 7.71
N HIS A 103 3.11 10.99 7.76
CA HIS A 103 2.86 12.05 6.77
C HIS A 103 3.54 11.80 5.42
N LYS A 104 4.46 10.82 5.36
CA LYS A 104 5.23 10.52 4.16
C LYS A 104 4.91 9.14 3.61
N ALA A 105 4.77 9.08 2.29
CA ALA A 105 4.90 7.85 1.52
C ALA A 105 6.37 7.66 1.13
N GLY A 106 6.84 6.43 1.05
CA GLY A 106 8.20 6.15 0.59
C GLY A 106 8.29 4.89 -0.23
N ASP A 107 9.43 4.70 -0.89
CA ASP A 107 9.73 3.53 -1.73
C ASP A 107 10.24 2.32 -0.93
N GLY A 108 9.74 2.15 0.30
CA GLY A 108 9.92 0.96 1.12
C GLY A 108 8.96 -0.13 0.66
N LEU A 109 9.46 -1.04 -0.18
CA LEU A 109 8.66 -2.04 -0.88
C LEU A 109 8.82 -3.41 -0.23
N ILE A 110 7.74 -4.20 -0.22
CA ILE A 110 7.82 -5.64 0.05
C ILE A 110 7.74 -6.32 -1.31
N VAL A 111 8.89 -6.79 -1.79
CA VAL A 111 8.98 -7.48 -3.08
C VAL A 111 8.79 -8.97 -2.82
N ASN A 112 7.80 -9.56 -3.50
CA ASN A 112 7.62 -11.01 -3.55
C ASN A 112 8.00 -11.49 -4.95
N LEU A 113 9.07 -12.29 -5.00
CA LEU A 113 9.64 -12.88 -6.21
C LEU A 113 9.16 -14.32 -6.44
N GLY A 114 8.36 -14.85 -5.53
CA GLY A 114 7.88 -16.22 -5.56
C GLY A 114 8.97 -17.25 -5.26
N SER A 115 8.57 -18.50 -5.31
CA SER A 115 9.43 -19.68 -5.22
C SER A 115 8.75 -20.82 -5.97
N GLU A 116 9.52 -21.87 -6.31
CA GLU A 116 8.99 -23.05 -7.03
C GLU A 116 7.74 -23.66 -6.36
N LYS A 117 7.65 -23.56 -5.03
CA LYS A 117 6.49 -23.97 -4.23
C LYS A 117 5.19 -23.35 -4.73
N TRP A 118 5.23 -22.12 -5.25
CA TRP A 118 4.05 -21.33 -5.59
C TRP A 118 3.70 -21.37 -7.08
N GLU A 119 4.55 -21.95 -7.94
CA GLU A 119 4.35 -21.89 -9.41
C GLU A 119 3.09 -22.61 -9.89
N ASN A 120 2.65 -23.66 -9.19
CA ASN A 120 1.49 -24.47 -9.55
C ASN A 120 0.32 -24.31 -8.56
N VAL A 121 0.34 -23.27 -7.72
CA VAL A 121 -0.71 -23.02 -6.74
C VAL A 121 -1.63 -21.94 -7.27
N GLU A 122 -2.72 -22.35 -7.91
CA GLU A 122 -3.63 -21.43 -8.60
C GLU A 122 -4.59 -20.70 -7.66
N ASN A 123 -4.97 -21.31 -6.53
CA ASN A 123 -5.94 -20.73 -5.60
C ASN A 123 -5.59 -21.07 -4.15
N ILE A 124 -5.12 -20.08 -3.40
CA ILE A 124 -5.00 -20.15 -1.94
C ILE A 124 -6.08 -19.23 -1.38
N ASP A 125 -6.90 -19.74 -0.46
CA ASP A 125 -7.80 -18.87 0.27
C ASP A 125 -6.97 -17.85 1.05
N PRO A 126 -7.27 -16.54 0.96
CA PRO A 126 -6.60 -15.53 1.75
C PRO A 126 -6.43 -15.89 3.24
N ARG A 127 -7.41 -16.57 3.83
CA ARG A 127 -7.39 -16.98 5.24
C ARG A 127 -6.32 -18.03 5.56
N ASP A 128 -5.85 -18.75 4.54
CA ASP A 128 -4.82 -19.78 4.65
C ASP A 128 -3.40 -19.22 4.43
N LEU A 129 -3.28 -17.95 4.03
CA LEU A 129 -2.00 -17.25 3.95
C LEU A 129 -1.55 -16.84 5.35
N ASP A 130 -0.33 -17.21 5.71
CA ASP A 130 0.34 -16.66 6.87
C ASP A 130 0.93 -15.27 6.55
N ASN A 131 1.10 -14.45 7.59
CA ASN A 131 1.91 -13.23 7.51
C ASN A 131 1.36 -12.09 6.61
N TRP A 132 0.07 -11.76 6.76
CA TRP A 132 -0.57 -10.59 6.16
C TRP A 132 0.15 -9.28 6.49
N HIS A 133 0.56 -8.53 5.46
CA HIS A 133 1.17 -7.21 5.58
C HIS A 133 0.49 -6.23 4.61
N VAL A 134 0.04 -5.08 5.12
CA VAL A 134 -0.57 -4.02 4.30
C VAL A 134 0.50 -3.01 3.93
N TYR A 135 1.10 -3.21 2.75
CA TYR A 135 1.98 -2.24 2.07
C TYR A 135 1.67 -2.28 0.57
N ALA A 136 2.19 -1.32 -0.21
CA ALA A 136 2.14 -1.41 -1.67
C ALA A 136 2.80 -2.73 -2.13
N ARG A 137 1.98 -3.72 -2.47
CA ARG A 137 2.41 -5.03 -2.95
C ARG A 137 2.71 -4.90 -4.44
N ILE A 138 3.96 -5.15 -4.82
CA ILE A 138 4.33 -5.39 -6.21
C ILE A 138 4.49 -6.90 -6.32
N THR A 139 3.53 -7.56 -6.94
CA THR A 139 3.71 -8.95 -7.38
C THR A 139 4.32 -8.88 -8.77
N LEU A 140 5.58 -9.30 -8.89
CA LEU A 140 6.23 -9.50 -10.19
C LEU A 140 6.00 -10.97 -10.53
N ILE A 141 5.05 -11.22 -11.44
CA ILE A 141 4.78 -12.54 -12.00
C ILE A 141 5.48 -12.65 -13.35
#